data_AF-A0A6I2RTN3-F1
#
_entry.id   AF-A0A6I2RTN3-F1
#
_cell.length_a   1.000
_cell.length_b   1.000
_cell.length_c   1.000
_cell.angle_alpha   90.00
_cell.angle_beta   90.00
_cell.angle_gamma   90.00
#
_symmetry.space_group_name_H-M   'P 1'
#
loop_
_entity.id
_entity.type
_entity.pdbx_description
1 polymer ?
#
loop_
_entity_poly.entity_id
_entity_poly.type
_entity_poly.pdbx_seq_one_letter_code
_entity_poly.pdbx_strand_id
1 'polypeptide(L)'
;MDKHAQLRGLERRAATAAVGVLSFETDHPPEADLSIPEGTVCMTAAQVRFETTEAGVLKAGQTSAQVRARAVEPGAGGNAAAGTVRAMAVAPVGVSRCTNPEAFSGGLDAEGDESLRERVLETFRRMPNGANAAFYQQEALSLPEVAAATVVARPRGVGTVDVFLATAAGLPDSGLLEQVAAHLEERREIAVDVQVKAPEVRTVDVSVQVAARPGADFNTVRQAVESAVRGWFDGRLLGQSVLRAQLGALIFGVEGVENYALTAPAADVAAAVDELPQLGTLTVAALEGTA
;
A
#
# COMPACT_ATOMS: atom_id res chain seq x y z
N MET A 1 23.85 9.93 11.24
CA MET A 1 22.74 10.43 10.39
C MET A 1 21.60 11.03 11.21
N ASP A 2 21.35 10.54 12.41
CA ASP A 2 20.18 10.89 13.25
C ASP A 2 20.04 12.38 13.55
N LYS A 3 21.15 13.08 13.80
CA LYS A 3 21.11 14.55 14.00
C LYS A 3 20.57 15.29 12.77
N HIS A 4 20.90 14.85 11.56
CA HIS A 4 20.37 15.45 10.33
C HIS A 4 18.88 15.13 10.15
N ALA A 5 18.44 13.92 10.53
CA ALA A 5 17.03 13.57 10.53
C ALA A 5 16.22 14.43 11.50
N GLN A 6 16.73 14.61 12.72
CA GLN A 6 16.08 15.42 13.75
C GLN A 6 15.92 16.89 13.33
N LEU A 7 16.92 17.47 12.65
CA LEU A 7 16.83 18.82 12.07
C LEU A 7 15.69 18.97 11.04
N ARG A 8 15.18 17.85 10.52
CA ARG A 8 14.08 17.79 9.55
C ARG A 8 12.79 17.21 10.14
N GLY A 9 12.71 17.08 11.47
CA GLY A 9 11.53 16.52 12.14
C GLY A 9 11.33 15.02 11.88
N LEU A 10 12.36 14.32 11.43
CA LEU A 10 12.34 12.88 11.22
C LEU A 10 13.06 12.18 12.37
N GLU A 11 12.48 11.05 12.77
CA GLU A 11 13.13 10.09 13.66
C GLU A 11 13.38 8.78 12.91
N ARG A 12 14.46 8.09 13.30
CA ARG A 12 14.78 6.77 12.79
C ARG A 12 13.68 5.81 13.24
N ARG A 13 13.17 5.02 12.30
CA ARG A 13 12.20 3.98 12.66
C ARG A 13 12.89 2.94 13.55
N ALA A 14 12.32 2.71 14.73
CA ALA A 14 12.79 1.69 15.66
C ALA A 14 12.50 0.29 15.13
N ALA A 15 13.23 -0.70 15.67
CA ALA A 15 12.93 -2.10 15.41
C ALA A 15 11.53 -2.44 15.96
N THR A 16 10.79 -3.28 15.25
CA THR A 16 9.48 -3.78 15.66
C THR A 16 9.60 -5.25 16.06
N ALA A 17 8.97 -5.64 17.16
CA ALA A 17 8.92 -7.04 17.59
C ALA A 17 7.90 -7.84 16.79
N ALA A 18 8.25 -9.07 16.44
CA ALA A 18 7.28 -9.99 15.85
C ALA A 18 6.18 -10.33 16.86
N VAL A 19 4.95 -10.42 16.40
CA VAL A 19 3.78 -10.76 17.23
C VAL A 19 3.17 -12.07 16.75
N GLY A 20 2.51 -12.77 17.67
CA GLY A 20 1.88 -14.05 17.39
C GLY A 20 1.19 -14.62 18.63
N VAL A 21 0.95 -15.93 18.60
CA VAL A 21 0.32 -16.65 19.70
C VAL A 21 1.18 -17.85 20.11
N LEU A 22 1.23 -18.11 21.41
CA LEU A 22 1.79 -19.33 21.99
C LEU A 22 0.64 -20.23 22.44
N SER A 23 0.69 -21.50 22.04
CA SER A 23 -0.16 -22.58 22.53
C SER A 23 0.59 -23.32 23.63
N PHE A 24 0.00 -23.39 24.83
CA PHE A 24 0.49 -24.13 25.98
C PHE A 24 -0.35 -25.40 26.15
N GLU A 25 0.31 -26.54 26.36
CA GLU A 25 -0.31 -27.85 26.23
C GLU A 25 0.03 -28.79 27.40
N THR A 26 -0.91 -29.68 27.71
CA THR A 26 -0.77 -30.77 28.69
C THR A 26 -0.93 -32.12 28.00
N ASP A 27 -0.25 -33.16 28.50
CA ASP A 27 -0.40 -34.52 27.95
C ASP A 27 -1.79 -35.12 28.22
N HIS A 28 -2.41 -34.72 29.34
CA HIS A 28 -3.76 -35.11 29.74
C HIS A 28 -4.57 -33.89 30.20
N PRO A 29 -5.91 -33.90 30.04
CA PRO A 29 -6.75 -32.82 30.54
C PRO A 29 -6.60 -32.65 32.06
N PRO A 30 -6.28 -31.46 32.58
CA PRO A 30 -6.13 -31.25 34.01
C PRO A 30 -7.51 -31.20 34.69
N GLU A 31 -7.54 -31.58 35.97
CA GLU A 31 -8.76 -31.56 36.80
C GLU A 31 -9.12 -30.13 37.27
N ALA A 32 -8.17 -29.20 37.23
CA ALA A 32 -8.34 -27.80 37.61
C ALA A 32 -7.73 -26.86 36.55
N ASP A 33 -8.17 -25.61 36.55
CA ASP A 33 -7.63 -24.56 35.69
C ASP A 33 -6.13 -24.34 35.97
N LEU A 34 -5.32 -24.31 34.91
CA LEU A 34 -3.90 -23.97 34.99
C LEU A 34 -3.67 -22.54 34.54
N SER A 35 -2.96 -21.77 35.36
CA SER A 35 -2.62 -20.37 35.07
C SER A 35 -1.36 -20.27 34.22
N ILE A 36 -1.41 -19.46 33.17
CA ILE A 36 -0.27 -19.08 32.32
C ILE A 36 -0.05 -17.58 32.57
N PRO A 37 0.95 -17.19 33.38
CA PRO A 37 1.20 -15.78 33.66
C PRO A 37 1.57 -14.98 32.41
N GLU A 38 1.27 -13.68 32.42
CA GLU A 38 1.91 -12.71 31.53
C GLU A 38 3.44 -12.74 31.76
N GLY A 39 4.23 -12.57 30.70
CA GLY A 39 5.69 -12.65 30.76
C GLY A 39 6.23 -14.08 30.78
N THR A 40 5.40 -15.10 30.51
CA THR A 40 5.87 -16.48 30.33
C THR A 40 6.72 -16.57 29.06
N VAL A 41 7.99 -16.97 29.20
CA VAL A 41 8.96 -16.98 28.08
C VAL A 41 9.07 -18.37 27.46
N CYS A 42 8.83 -18.44 26.14
CA CYS A 42 9.08 -19.59 25.28
C CYS A 42 10.19 -19.29 24.27
N MET A 43 10.82 -20.33 23.70
CA MET A 43 11.93 -20.17 22.78
C MET A 43 11.97 -21.23 21.67
N THR A 44 12.57 -20.84 20.55
CA THR A 44 12.93 -21.74 19.44
C THR A 44 14.23 -22.49 19.74
N ALA A 45 14.56 -23.48 18.90
CA ALA A 45 15.85 -24.17 18.97
C ALA A 45 17.06 -23.23 18.76
N ALA A 46 16.88 -22.13 18.02
CA ALA A 46 17.88 -21.09 17.81
C ALA A 46 17.92 -20.06 18.96
N GLN A 47 17.25 -20.33 20.08
CA GLN A 47 17.17 -19.48 21.27
C GLN A 47 16.53 -18.09 21.05
N VAL A 48 15.72 -17.94 19.99
CA VAL A 48 14.86 -16.76 19.82
C VAL A 48 13.75 -16.83 20.86
N ARG A 49 13.56 -15.77 21.64
CA ARG A 49 12.66 -15.73 22.81
C ARG A 49 11.38 -14.99 22.50
N PHE A 50 10.27 -15.52 23.01
CA PHE A 50 8.93 -14.97 22.90
C PHE A 50 8.30 -14.93 24.29
N GLU A 51 7.67 -13.84 24.66
CA GLU A 51 6.99 -13.67 25.95
C GLU A 51 5.50 -13.45 25.76
N THR A 52 4.68 -14.02 26.64
CA THR A 52 3.24 -13.75 26.66
C THR A 52 2.98 -12.30 27.03
N THR A 53 2.09 -11.64 26.29
CA THR A 53 1.72 -10.23 26.49
C THR A 53 0.46 -10.05 27.34
N GLU A 54 -0.18 -11.16 27.70
CA GLU A 54 -1.34 -11.20 28.58
C GLU A 54 -1.31 -12.52 29.36
N ALA A 55 -2.05 -12.58 30.48
CA ALA A 55 -2.25 -13.83 31.19
C ALA A 55 -3.25 -14.72 30.44
N GLY A 56 -2.97 -16.02 30.42
CA GLY A 56 -3.85 -17.05 29.87
C GLY A 56 -4.29 -18.06 30.93
N VAL A 57 -5.34 -18.82 30.63
CA VAL A 57 -5.80 -19.92 31.47
C VAL A 57 -6.09 -21.12 30.59
N LEU A 58 -5.46 -22.26 30.91
CA LEU A 58 -5.83 -23.55 30.36
C LEU A 58 -6.91 -24.16 31.25
N LYS A 59 -8.12 -24.24 30.71
CA LYS A 59 -9.31 -24.65 31.47
C LYS A 59 -9.30 -26.14 31.78
N ALA A 60 -9.82 -26.50 32.96
CA ALA A 60 -10.03 -27.90 33.32
C ALA A 60 -10.78 -28.64 32.19
N GLY A 61 -10.34 -29.86 31.88
CA GLY A 61 -10.90 -30.66 30.78
C GLY A 61 -10.43 -30.29 29.36
N GLN A 62 -9.62 -29.23 29.18
CA GLN A 62 -8.96 -28.93 27.92
C GLN A 62 -7.48 -29.35 27.96
N THR A 63 -6.86 -29.58 26.80
CA THR A 63 -5.44 -29.96 26.70
C THR A 63 -4.55 -28.84 26.19
N SER A 64 -5.11 -27.70 25.80
CA SER A 64 -4.37 -26.59 25.22
C SER A 64 -5.03 -25.24 25.49
N ALA A 65 -4.24 -24.19 25.68
CA ALA A 65 -4.70 -22.80 25.65
C ALA A 65 -3.73 -21.91 24.87
N GLN A 66 -4.29 -20.97 24.09
CA GLN A 66 -3.52 -20.02 23.31
C GLN A 66 -3.47 -18.66 24.00
N VAL A 67 -2.29 -18.04 24.02
CA VAL A 67 -2.04 -16.75 24.66
C VAL A 67 -1.25 -15.88 23.70
N ARG A 68 -1.62 -14.60 23.57
CA ARG A 68 -0.87 -13.66 22.74
C ARG A 68 0.53 -13.46 23.29
N ALA A 69 1.47 -13.31 22.38
CA ALA A 69 2.87 -13.16 22.69
C ALA A 69 3.58 -12.29 21.65
N ARG A 70 4.78 -11.85 22.01
CA ARG A 70 5.68 -11.12 21.12
C ARG A 70 7.12 -11.62 21.26
N ALA A 71 7.95 -11.40 20.26
CA ALA A 71 9.38 -11.57 20.38
C ALA A 71 9.93 -10.61 21.46
N VAL A 72 10.82 -11.11 22.31
CA VAL A 72 11.43 -10.30 23.39
C VAL A 72 12.38 -9.26 22.80
N GLU A 73 13.20 -9.67 21.83
CA GLU A 73 14.07 -8.77 21.09
C GLU A 73 13.34 -8.27 19.83
N PRO A 74 13.17 -6.94 19.64
CA PRO A 74 12.59 -6.40 18.42
C PRO A 74 13.58 -6.57 17.25
N GLY A 75 13.06 -6.80 16.05
CA GLY A 75 13.87 -7.03 14.85
C GLY A 75 13.35 -8.16 13.97
N ALA A 76 13.90 -8.26 12.77
CA ALA A 76 13.55 -9.32 11.81
C ALA A 76 13.95 -10.72 12.32
N GLY A 77 14.96 -10.80 13.18
CA GLY A 77 15.37 -12.03 13.87
C GLY A 77 14.32 -12.61 14.83
N GLY A 78 13.30 -11.83 15.20
CA GLY A 78 12.16 -12.28 16.01
C GLY A 78 11.09 -13.04 15.21
N ASN A 79 11.16 -13.06 13.88
CA ASN A 79 10.20 -13.82 13.07
C ASN A 79 10.46 -15.33 13.20
N ALA A 80 9.41 -16.11 13.40
CA ALA A 80 9.52 -17.56 13.59
C ALA A 80 8.38 -18.29 12.88
N ALA A 81 8.72 -19.31 12.08
CA ALA A 81 7.73 -20.13 11.39
C ALA A 81 6.86 -20.92 12.40
N ALA A 82 5.66 -21.32 11.98
CA ALA A 82 4.77 -22.16 12.77
C ALA A 82 5.49 -23.43 13.29
N GLY A 83 5.25 -23.79 14.55
CA GLY A 83 5.77 -24.99 15.21
C GLY A 83 7.27 -24.98 15.51
N THR A 84 7.93 -23.82 15.48
CA THR A 84 9.37 -23.69 15.75
C THR A 84 9.69 -23.32 17.20
N VAL A 85 8.75 -22.70 17.91
CA VAL A 85 8.84 -22.48 19.37
C VAL A 85 8.54 -23.80 20.06
N ARG A 86 9.46 -24.31 20.89
CA ARG A 86 9.36 -25.67 21.44
C ARG A 86 9.82 -25.83 22.88
N ALA A 87 10.41 -24.80 23.47
CA ALA A 87 10.92 -24.84 24.84
C ALA A 87 10.37 -23.67 25.65
N MET A 88 10.14 -23.89 26.95
CA MET A 88 9.79 -22.86 27.92
C MET A 88 11.03 -22.56 28.77
N ALA A 89 11.34 -21.27 29.01
CA ALA A 89 12.45 -20.89 29.89
C ALA A 89 12.13 -21.29 31.35
N VAL A 90 10.89 -21.02 31.76
CA VAL A 90 10.29 -21.50 33.01
C VAL A 90 8.88 -21.96 32.65
N ALA A 91 8.62 -23.26 32.81
CA ALA A 91 7.31 -23.82 32.50
C ALA A 91 6.28 -23.42 33.58
N PRO A 92 5.10 -22.90 33.22
CA PRO A 92 3.99 -22.75 34.16
C PRO A 92 3.62 -24.11 34.79
N VAL A 93 3.18 -24.08 36.05
CA VAL A 93 2.89 -25.31 36.80
C VAL A 93 1.81 -26.12 36.06
N GLY A 94 2.10 -27.40 35.81
CA GLY A 94 1.19 -28.33 35.15
C GLY A 94 1.18 -28.26 33.61
N VAL A 95 1.90 -27.30 32.99
CA VAL A 95 2.04 -27.21 31.53
C VAL A 95 3.26 -28.03 31.07
N SER A 96 3.05 -28.89 30.08
CA SER A 96 4.07 -29.84 29.59
C SER A 96 4.82 -29.38 28.34
N ARG A 97 4.15 -28.63 27.46
CA ARG A 97 4.70 -28.22 26.16
C ARG A 97 4.21 -26.82 25.79
N CYS A 98 5.02 -26.12 25.00
CA CYS A 98 4.60 -24.93 24.29
C CYS A 98 4.85 -25.10 22.79
N THR A 99 4.03 -24.47 21.96
CA THR A 99 4.25 -24.34 20.52
C THR A 99 3.70 -23.01 20.03
N ASN A 100 4.07 -22.60 18.82
CA ASN A 100 3.39 -21.52 18.11
C ASN A 100 2.57 -22.14 16.96
N PRO A 101 1.23 -22.19 17.04
CA PRO A 101 0.43 -22.82 15.98
C PRO A 101 0.53 -22.06 14.65
N GLU A 102 0.77 -20.76 14.71
CA GLU A 102 1.00 -19.88 13.57
C GLU A 102 2.38 -19.22 13.66
N ALA A 103 2.83 -18.61 12.55
CA ALA A 103 4.10 -17.90 12.53
C ALA A 103 4.05 -16.62 13.37
N PHE A 104 5.16 -16.32 14.06
CA PHE A 104 5.43 -14.97 14.55
C PHE A 104 5.92 -14.11 13.40
N SER A 105 5.25 -13.00 13.15
CA SER A 105 5.50 -12.12 12.01
C SER A 105 5.44 -10.64 12.40
N GLY A 106 5.88 -9.75 11.49
CA GLY A 106 5.92 -8.31 11.74
C GLY A 106 7.19 -7.83 12.42
N GLY A 107 8.14 -8.73 12.72
CA GLY A 107 9.47 -8.36 13.19
C GLY A 107 10.24 -7.64 12.09
N LEU A 108 10.70 -6.42 12.36
CA LEU A 108 11.44 -5.60 11.42
C LEU A 108 12.62 -4.94 12.13
N ASP A 109 13.80 -4.97 11.50
CA ASP A 109 14.98 -4.30 12.05
C ASP A 109 14.79 -2.79 12.11
N ALA A 110 15.57 -2.14 12.98
CA ALA A 110 15.63 -0.68 12.98
C ALA A 110 16.11 -0.18 11.62
N GLU A 111 15.59 0.97 11.20
CA GLU A 111 15.94 1.57 9.93
C GLU A 111 17.45 1.83 9.83
N GLY A 112 18.08 1.38 8.75
CA GLY A 112 19.51 1.60 8.49
C GLY A 112 19.82 3.04 8.06
N ASP A 113 21.11 3.40 8.12
CA ASP A 113 21.58 4.76 7.80
C ASP A 113 21.21 5.22 6.38
N GLU A 114 21.26 4.32 5.41
CA GLU A 114 20.98 4.65 4.01
C GLU A 114 19.50 4.95 3.77
N SER A 115 18.60 4.13 4.32
CA SER A 115 17.15 4.37 4.28
C SER A 115 16.78 5.67 4.99
N LEU A 116 17.40 5.94 6.16
CA LEU A 116 17.20 7.21 6.85
C LEU A 116 17.72 8.39 6.00
N ARG A 117 18.89 8.25 5.37
CA ARG A 117 19.48 9.27 4.49
C ARG A 117 18.56 9.61 3.32
N GLU A 118 17.95 8.61 2.68
CA GLU A 118 16.99 8.81 1.59
C GLU A 118 15.77 9.60 2.05
N ARG A 119 15.15 9.22 3.18
CA ARG A 119 14.03 9.97 3.76
C ARG A 119 14.42 11.41 4.10
N VAL A 120 15.60 11.62 4.65
CA VAL A 120 16.13 12.96 4.96
C VAL A 120 16.32 13.78 3.68
N LEU A 121 16.95 13.22 2.64
CA LEU A 121 17.10 13.90 1.36
C LEU A 121 15.77 14.26 0.72
N GLU A 122 14.76 13.41 0.87
CA GLU A 122 13.43 13.70 0.36
C GLU A 122 12.83 14.96 1.00
N THR A 123 13.09 15.21 2.29
CA THR A 123 12.67 16.45 2.94
C THR A 123 13.35 17.70 2.38
N PHE A 124 14.53 17.57 1.75
CA PHE A 124 15.21 18.69 1.08
C PHE A 124 14.71 18.88 -0.34
N ARG A 125 14.42 17.78 -1.05
CA ARG A 125 13.89 17.81 -2.42
C ARG A 125 12.46 18.35 -2.46
N ARG A 126 11.65 17.98 -1.46
CA ARG A 126 10.27 18.41 -1.30
C ARG A 126 10.16 19.13 0.04
N MET A 127 10.57 20.40 0.06
CA MET A 127 10.44 21.22 1.27
C MET A 127 8.95 21.52 1.49
N PRO A 128 8.31 21.03 2.58
CA PRO A 128 6.97 21.44 2.93
C PRO A 128 7.07 22.81 3.61
N ASN A 129 7.38 23.84 2.84
CA ASN A 129 7.00 25.19 3.23
C ASN A 129 5.61 25.42 2.63
N GLY A 130 4.64 25.92 3.40
CA GLY A 130 3.24 26.13 2.98
C GLY A 130 3.03 27.03 1.76
N ALA A 131 4.11 27.39 1.08
CA ALA A 131 4.22 28.33 -0.03
C ALA A 131 4.37 27.66 -1.41
N ASN A 132 4.41 26.33 -1.52
CA ASN A 132 4.66 25.68 -2.81
C ASN A 132 3.65 24.58 -3.19
N ALA A 133 3.61 24.26 -4.48
CA ALA A 133 2.67 23.29 -5.04
C ALA A 133 2.86 21.87 -4.46
N ALA A 134 4.09 21.47 -4.12
CA ALA A 134 4.37 20.16 -3.57
C ALA A 134 3.77 19.98 -2.16
N PHE A 135 3.73 21.05 -1.35
CA PHE A 135 3.07 21.03 -0.05
C PHE A 135 1.58 20.69 -0.18
N TYR A 136 0.84 21.45 -0.98
CA TYR A 136 -0.59 21.20 -1.19
C TYR A 136 -0.86 19.80 -1.78
N GLN A 137 0.00 19.35 -2.70
CA GLN A 137 -0.10 18.02 -3.28
C GLN A 137 0.10 16.92 -2.22
N GLN A 138 1.11 17.06 -1.34
CA GLN A 138 1.40 16.10 -0.29
C GLN A 138 0.30 16.06 0.79
N GLU A 139 -0.22 17.22 1.19
CA GLU A 139 -1.32 17.30 2.14
C GLU A 139 -2.59 16.65 1.58
N ALA A 140 -2.91 16.88 0.30
CA ALA A 140 -4.03 16.19 -0.35
C ALA A 140 -3.81 14.66 -0.42
N LEU A 141 -2.61 14.20 -0.79
CA LEU A 141 -2.26 12.78 -0.86
C LEU A 141 -2.14 12.09 0.51
N SER A 142 -2.13 12.84 1.61
CA SER A 142 -2.11 12.27 2.97
C SER A 142 -3.46 11.63 3.35
N LEU A 143 -4.54 12.00 2.66
CA LEU A 143 -5.87 11.43 2.84
C LEU A 143 -5.99 10.12 2.02
N PRO A 144 -6.29 8.97 2.66
CA PRO A 144 -6.26 7.65 2.01
C PRO A 144 -7.15 7.50 0.77
N GLU A 145 -8.22 8.29 0.66
CA GLU A 145 -9.17 8.25 -0.45
C GLU A 145 -8.65 8.95 -1.71
N VAL A 146 -7.61 9.79 -1.59
CA VAL A 146 -6.99 10.52 -2.70
C VAL A 146 -5.91 9.66 -3.35
N ALA A 147 -6.15 9.21 -4.58
CA ALA A 147 -5.20 8.39 -5.33
C ALA A 147 -4.19 9.22 -6.15
N ALA A 148 -4.60 10.42 -6.58
CA ALA A 148 -3.75 11.39 -7.24
C ALA A 148 -4.20 12.82 -6.92
N ALA A 149 -3.24 13.74 -6.91
CA ALA A 149 -3.49 15.16 -6.78
C ALA A 149 -2.53 15.95 -7.67
N THR A 150 -2.99 17.04 -8.24
CA THR A 150 -2.20 18.02 -8.99
C THR A 150 -2.51 19.41 -8.47
N VAL A 151 -1.57 20.34 -8.63
CA VAL A 151 -1.67 21.68 -8.05
C VAL A 151 -1.29 22.72 -9.08
N VAL A 152 -2.18 23.69 -9.26
CA VAL A 152 -1.98 24.84 -10.13
C VAL A 152 -1.71 26.07 -9.27
N ALA A 153 -0.56 26.71 -9.49
CA ALA A 153 -0.17 27.90 -8.76
C ALA A 153 -0.70 29.17 -9.46
N ARG A 154 -1.33 30.05 -8.69
CA ARG A 154 -1.86 31.35 -9.13
C ARG A 154 -2.90 31.30 -10.26
N PRO A 155 -3.82 30.31 -10.31
CA PRO A 155 -4.81 30.22 -11.40
C PRO A 155 -5.77 31.42 -11.42
N ARG A 156 -5.98 32.04 -10.25
CA ARG A 156 -6.90 33.16 -10.04
C ARG A 156 -6.15 34.44 -9.62
N GLY A 157 -4.83 34.49 -9.82
CA GLY A 157 -3.96 35.61 -9.42
C GLY A 157 -3.03 35.30 -8.24
N VAL A 158 -2.27 36.31 -7.79
CA VAL A 158 -1.33 36.17 -6.67
C VAL A 158 -2.09 35.77 -5.40
N GLY A 159 -1.53 34.81 -4.65
CA GLY A 159 -2.16 34.30 -3.43
C GLY A 159 -3.29 33.31 -3.70
N THR A 160 -3.37 32.69 -4.89
CA THR A 160 -4.37 31.66 -5.17
C THR A 160 -3.72 30.33 -5.55
N VAL A 161 -4.33 29.24 -5.11
CA VAL A 161 -3.91 27.87 -5.43
C VAL A 161 -5.16 27.06 -5.74
N ASP A 162 -5.12 26.28 -6.82
CA ASP A 162 -6.15 25.28 -7.09
C ASP A 162 -5.52 23.89 -6.99
N VAL A 163 -6.19 23.00 -6.28
CA VAL A 163 -5.80 21.60 -6.09
C VAL A 163 -6.86 20.73 -6.75
N PHE A 164 -6.44 19.91 -7.70
CA PHE A 164 -7.29 18.92 -8.35
C PHE A 164 -6.95 17.56 -7.80
N LEU A 165 -7.96 16.72 -7.58
CA LEU A 165 -7.75 15.38 -7.03
C LEU A 165 -8.62 14.34 -7.70
N ALA A 166 -8.14 13.10 -7.66
CA ALA A 166 -8.84 11.94 -8.18
C ALA A 166 -8.73 10.78 -7.20
N THR A 167 -9.76 9.94 -7.16
CA THR A 167 -9.80 8.70 -6.39
C THR A 167 -9.31 7.54 -7.26
N ALA A 168 -9.08 6.37 -6.69
CA ALA A 168 -8.74 5.19 -7.51
C ALA A 168 -9.85 4.85 -8.51
N ALA A 169 -11.11 5.21 -8.22
CA ALA A 169 -12.25 4.98 -9.11
C ALA A 169 -12.44 6.09 -10.18
N GLY A 170 -11.62 7.15 -10.16
CA GLY A 170 -11.73 8.28 -11.07
C GLY A 170 -12.11 9.57 -10.35
N LEU A 171 -13.25 10.17 -10.72
CA LEU A 171 -13.69 11.44 -10.14
C LEU A 171 -13.99 11.31 -8.63
N PRO A 172 -13.66 12.34 -7.83
CA PRO A 172 -14.08 12.41 -6.44
C PRO A 172 -15.55 12.84 -6.32
N ASP A 173 -16.20 12.47 -5.23
CA ASP A 173 -17.49 13.05 -4.85
C ASP A 173 -17.29 14.40 -4.13
N SER A 174 -18.40 15.13 -3.94
CA SER A 174 -18.38 16.43 -3.27
C SER A 174 -17.96 16.36 -1.81
N GLY A 175 -18.23 15.26 -1.11
CA GLY A 175 -17.87 15.08 0.29
C GLY A 175 -16.35 15.01 0.47
N LEU A 176 -15.67 14.25 -0.40
CA LEU A 176 -14.21 14.19 -0.40
C LEU A 176 -13.58 15.55 -0.74
N LEU A 177 -14.14 16.27 -1.71
CA LEU A 177 -13.66 17.62 -2.05
C LEU A 177 -13.75 18.58 -0.86
N GLU A 178 -14.87 18.56 -0.13
CA GLU A 178 -15.07 19.37 1.08
C GLU A 178 -14.13 18.98 2.21
N GLN A 179 -13.92 17.68 2.42
CA GLN A 179 -12.99 17.17 3.43
C GLN A 179 -11.55 17.63 3.16
N VAL A 180 -11.09 17.49 1.92
CA VAL A 180 -9.73 17.90 1.52
C VAL A 180 -9.61 19.43 1.59
N ALA A 181 -10.65 20.17 1.20
CA ALA A 181 -10.66 21.63 1.31
C ALA A 181 -10.52 22.09 2.78
N ALA A 182 -11.27 21.49 3.71
CA ALA A 182 -11.15 21.78 5.13
C ALA A 182 -9.75 21.46 5.68
N HIS A 183 -9.19 20.30 5.28
CA HIS A 183 -7.85 19.88 5.68
C HIS A 183 -6.76 20.87 5.23
N LEU A 184 -6.87 21.38 4.00
CA LEU A 184 -5.94 22.36 3.45
C LEU A 184 -6.17 23.76 4.02
N GLU A 185 -7.40 24.14 4.34
CA GLU A 185 -7.73 25.44 4.94
C GLU A 185 -7.07 25.64 6.31
N GLU A 186 -6.96 24.58 7.11
CA GLU A 186 -6.24 24.62 8.40
C GLU A 186 -4.72 24.81 8.26
N ARG A 187 -4.17 24.49 7.08
CA ARG A 187 -2.72 24.31 6.84
C ARG A 187 -2.13 25.29 5.85
N ARG A 188 -2.96 25.97 5.06
CA ARG A 188 -2.56 26.96 4.08
C ARG A 188 -1.91 28.16 4.75
N GLU A 189 -1.14 28.90 3.98
CA GLU A 189 -0.65 30.21 4.42
C GLU A 189 -1.79 31.22 4.54
N ILE A 190 -1.66 32.15 5.50
CA ILE A 190 -2.70 33.12 5.86
C ILE A 190 -3.23 33.90 4.65
N ALA A 191 -2.34 34.30 3.74
CA ALA A 191 -2.66 35.12 2.57
C ALA A 191 -2.94 34.31 1.29
N VAL A 192 -3.12 32.99 1.40
CA VAL A 192 -3.40 32.12 0.25
C VAL A 192 -4.88 31.69 0.26
N ASP A 193 -5.57 31.83 -0.86
CA ASP A 193 -6.89 31.25 -1.12
C ASP A 193 -6.68 29.91 -1.86
N VAL A 194 -7.05 28.81 -1.19
CA VAL A 194 -6.96 27.45 -1.74
C VAL A 194 -8.34 26.97 -2.16
N GLN A 195 -8.48 26.51 -3.40
CA GLN A 195 -9.68 25.81 -3.86
C GLN A 195 -9.35 24.36 -4.20
N VAL A 196 -10.19 23.44 -3.74
CA VAL A 196 -10.13 22.03 -4.11
C VAL A 196 -11.22 21.74 -5.12
N LYS A 197 -10.86 21.12 -6.25
CA LYS A 197 -11.74 20.95 -7.42
C LYS A 197 -11.69 19.52 -7.94
N ALA A 198 -12.80 19.07 -8.53
CA ALA A 198 -12.77 17.90 -9.40
C ALA A 198 -12.06 18.25 -10.71
N PRO A 199 -11.32 17.30 -11.30
CA PRO A 199 -10.68 17.50 -12.60
C PRO A 199 -11.68 17.47 -13.74
N GLU A 200 -11.32 18.08 -14.86
CA GLU A 200 -12.07 17.97 -16.11
C GLU A 200 -11.84 16.58 -16.73
N VAL A 201 -12.90 15.94 -17.21
CA VAL A 201 -12.78 14.62 -17.83
C VAL A 201 -12.34 14.77 -19.28
N ARG A 202 -11.18 14.20 -19.61
CA ARG A 202 -10.71 14.05 -20.99
C ARG A 202 -11.03 12.64 -21.47
N THR A 203 -12.04 12.52 -22.34
CA THR A 203 -12.41 11.21 -22.90
C THR A 203 -11.38 10.74 -23.91
N VAL A 204 -10.92 9.49 -23.78
CA VAL A 204 -9.98 8.84 -24.69
C VAL A 204 -10.59 7.56 -25.24
N ASP A 205 -10.90 7.56 -26.52
CA ASP A 205 -11.33 6.35 -27.22
C ASP A 205 -10.13 5.48 -27.58
N VAL A 206 -10.23 4.18 -27.29
CA VAL A 206 -9.18 3.19 -27.58
C VAL A 206 -9.74 2.15 -28.54
N SER A 207 -9.07 2.02 -29.68
CA SER A 207 -9.37 0.97 -30.65
C SER A 207 -8.09 0.22 -30.97
N VAL A 208 -8.13 -1.10 -30.78
CA VAL A 208 -6.98 -1.98 -30.99
C VAL A 208 -7.40 -3.26 -31.70
N GLN A 209 -6.55 -3.69 -32.62
CA GLN A 209 -6.60 -5.01 -33.23
C GLN A 209 -5.54 -5.89 -32.58
N VAL A 210 -5.89 -7.12 -32.19
CA VAL A 210 -5.02 -8.04 -31.44
C VAL A 210 -4.87 -9.36 -32.18
N ALA A 211 -3.62 -9.82 -32.34
CA ALA A 211 -3.30 -11.19 -32.75
C ALA A 211 -3.06 -12.03 -31.50
N ALA A 212 -3.81 -13.13 -31.37
CA ALA A 212 -3.60 -14.11 -30.30
C ALA A 212 -2.53 -15.13 -30.72
N ARG A 213 -1.69 -15.56 -29.77
CA ARG A 213 -0.65 -16.57 -30.00
C ARG A 213 -1.25 -17.89 -30.47
N PRO A 214 -0.48 -18.71 -31.21
CA PRO A 214 -0.93 -20.05 -31.60
C PRO A 214 -1.35 -20.88 -30.39
N GLY A 215 -2.58 -21.39 -30.41
CA GLY A 215 -3.16 -22.20 -29.34
C GLY A 215 -3.88 -21.41 -28.23
N ALA A 216 -3.87 -20.08 -28.25
CA ALA A 216 -4.69 -19.26 -27.35
C ALA A 216 -6.10 -19.02 -27.93
N ASP A 217 -7.11 -19.03 -27.06
CA ASP A 217 -8.48 -18.64 -27.45
C ASP A 217 -8.59 -17.11 -27.57
N PHE A 218 -8.96 -16.63 -28.76
CA PHE A 218 -9.05 -15.20 -29.04
C PHE A 218 -10.05 -14.48 -28.13
N ASN A 219 -11.18 -15.10 -27.79
CA ASN A 219 -12.17 -14.45 -26.93
C ASN A 219 -11.63 -14.23 -25.51
N THR A 220 -10.89 -15.20 -24.98
CA THR A 220 -10.21 -15.10 -23.69
C THR A 220 -9.14 -13.99 -23.71
N VAL A 221 -8.30 -13.94 -24.75
CA VAL A 221 -7.29 -12.88 -24.91
C VAL A 221 -7.94 -11.51 -25.06
N ARG A 222 -9.02 -11.41 -25.86
CA ARG A 222 -9.80 -10.19 -26.05
C ARG A 222 -10.34 -9.66 -24.72
N GLN A 223 -10.94 -10.51 -23.89
CA GLN A 223 -11.46 -10.12 -22.57
C GLN A 223 -10.34 -9.68 -21.62
N ALA A 224 -9.19 -10.36 -21.64
CA ALA A 224 -8.03 -9.99 -20.84
C ALA A 224 -7.47 -8.61 -21.24
N VAL A 225 -7.37 -8.33 -22.55
CA VAL A 225 -6.99 -7.01 -23.06
C VAL A 225 -8.03 -5.95 -22.69
N GLU A 226 -9.32 -6.24 -22.82
CA GLU A 226 -10.38 -5.31 -22.41
C GLU A 226 -10.27 -4.96 -20.92
N SER A 227 -10.04 -5.96 -20.07
CA SER A 227 -9.86 -5.76 -18.63
C SER A 227 -8.60 -4.96 -18.31
N ALA A 228 -7.48 -5.25 -18.97
CA ALA A 228 -6.21 -4.55 -18.75
C ALA A 228 -6.33 -3.06 -19.15
N VAL A 229 -6.91 -2.76 -20.31
CA VAL A 229 -7.12 -1.39 -20.77
C VAL A 229 -8.09 -0.65 -19.84
N ARG A 230 -9.23 -1.26 -19.49
CA ARG A 230 -10.18 -0.64 -18.54
C ARG A 230 -9.56 -0.36 -17.17
N GLY A 231 -8.77 -1.30 -16.64
CA GLY A 231 -8.12 -1.15 -15.35
C GLY A 231 -6.98 -0.13 -15.33
N TRP A 232 -6.39 0.18 -16.49
CA TRP A 232 -5.33 1.18 -16.60
C TRP A 232 -5.88 2.62 -16.58
N PHE A 233 -7.09 2.85 -17.07
CA PHE A 233 -7.78 4.14 -16.96
C PHE A 233 -8.39 4.31 -15.58
N ASP A 234 -7.55 4.63 -14.61
CA ASP A 234 -7.95 4.97 -13.25
C ASP A 234 -7.64 6.44 -12.91
N GLY A 235 -8.05 6.90 -11.73
CA GLY A 235 -7.82 8.29 -11.33
C GLY A 235 -6.35 8.68 -11.17
N ARG A 236 -5.41 7.72 -11.16
CA ARG A 236 -3.97 8.02 -11.07
C ARG A 236 -3.45 8.70 -12.34
N LEU A 237 -4.18 8.62 -13.45
CA LEU A 237 -3.88 9.33 -14.69
C LEU A 237 -4.12 10.85 -14.63
N LEU A 238 -4.63 11.40 -13.51
CA LEU A 238 -4.81 12.84 -13.34
C LEU A 238 -3.52 13.61 -13.70
N GLY A 239 -3.63 14.54 -14.65
CA GLY A 239 -2.52 15.36 -15.12
C GLY A 239 -1.50 14.63 -16.00
N GLN A 240 -1.75 13.35 -16.34
CA GLN A 240 -0.85 12.54 -17.15
C GLN A 240 -1.36 12.40 -18.58
N SER A 241 -0.48 12.61 -19.54
CA SER A 241 -0.82 12.39 -20.95
C SER A 241 -0.91 10.90 -21.26
N VAL A 242 -1.87 10.50 -22.09
CA VAL A 242 -2.00 9.11 -22.54
C VAL A 242 -1.08 8.89 -23.73
N LEU A 243 0.01 8.17 -23.50
CA LEU A 243 0.99 7.85 -24.53
C LEU A 243 0.61 6.55 -25.25
N ARG A 244 0.64 6.56 -26.58
CA ARG A 244 0.42 5.37 -27.41
C ARG A 244 1.40 4.25 -27.07
N ALA A 245 2.64 4.61 -26.72
CA ALA A 245 3.65 3.66 -26.29
C ALA A 245 3.29 2.93 -24.98
N GLN A 246 2.68 3.63 -24.02
CA GLN A 246 2.25 3.02 -22.75
C GLN A 246 1.05 2.09 -22.95
N LEU A 247 0.06 2.54 -23.73
CA LEU A 247 -1.08 1.69 -24.13
C LEU A 247 -0.59 0.44 -24.87
N GLY A 248 0.37 0.62 -25.79
CA GLY A 248 0.97 -0.47 -26.53
C GLY A 248 1.70 -1.48 -25.65
N ALA A 249 2.51 -1.00 -24.71
CA ALA A 249 3.21 -1.85 -23.74
C ALA A 249 2.23 -2.62 -22.84
N LEU A 250 1.16 -1.96 -22.38
CA LEU A 250 0.10 -2.58 -21.60
C LEU A 250 -0.56 -3.72 -22.35
N ILE A 251 -0.98 -3.48 -23.60
CA ILE A 251 -1.69 -4.46 -24.43
C ILE A 251 -0.77 -5.64 -24.79
N PHE A 252 0.48 -5.36 -25.19
CA PHE A 252 1.46 -6.39 -25.53
C PHE A 252 1.86 -7.25 -24.34
N GLY A 253 1.81 -6.70 -23.12
CA GLY A 253 2.09 -7.41 -21.88
C GLY A 253 1.02 -8.40 -21.45
N VAL A 254 -0.17 -8.38 -22.07
CA VAL A 254 -1.25 -9.32 -21.76
C VAL A 254 -0.89 -10.72 -22.25
N GLU A 255 -1.05 -11.72 -21.37
CA GLU A 255 -0.78 -13.11 -21.70
C GLU A 255 -1.65 -13.58 -22.88
N GLY A 256 -1.03 -14.29 -23.83
CA GLY A 256 -1.70 -14.77 -25.03
C GLY A 256 -1.73 -13.77 -26.19
N VAL A 257 -1.32 -12.51 -26.00
CA VAL A 257 -1.09 -11.57 -27.10
C VAL A 257 0.21 -11.92 -27.82
N GLU A 258 0.13 -12.05 -29.14
CA GLU A 258 1.28 -12.22 -30.03
C GLU A 258 1.71 -10.86 -30.60
N ASN A 259 0.74 -10.08 -31.07
CA ASN A 259 0.97 -8.75 -31.61
C ASN A 259 -0.30 -7.90 -31.52
N TYR A 260 -0.18 -6.58 -31.74
CA TYR A 260 -1.30 -5.66 -31.75
C TYR A 260 -1.10 -4.52 -32.75
N ALA A 261 -2.19 -3.92 -33.19
CA ALA A 261 -2.21 -2.67 -33.94
C ALA A 261 -3.17 -1.68 -33.27
N LEU A 262 -2.62 -0.62 -32.68
CA LEU A 262 -3.40 0.45 -32.06
C LEU A 262 -3.87 1.45 -33.13
N THR A 263 -5.18 1.48 -33.39
CA THR A 263 -5.81 2.34 -34.41
C THR A 263 -6.33 3.65 -33.82
N ALA A 264 -6.75 3.66 -32.56
CA ALA A 264 -7.09 4.88 -31.81
C ALA A 264 -6.53 4.81 -30.38
N PRO A 265 -6.01 5.92 -29.82
CA PRO A 265 -5.94 7.26 -30.42
C PRO A 265 -4.85 7.38 -31.50
N ALA A 266 -5.06 8.18 -32.55
CA ALA A 266 -4.15 8.31 -33.70
C ALA A 266 -2.77 8.93 -33.36
N ALA A 267 -2.69 9.68 -32.27
CA ALA A 267 -1.47 10.23 -31.70
C ALA A 267 -1.56 10.18 -30.16
N ASP A 268 -0.49 10.57 -29.47
CA ASP A 268 -0.51 10.74 -28.01
C ASP A 268 -1.54 11.80 -27.62
N VAL A 269 -2.25 11.56 -26.51
CA VAL A 269 -3.33 12.42 -26.05
C VAL A 269 -2.82 13.24 -24.87
N ALA A 270 -2.38 14.46 -25.16
CA ALA A 270 -1.71 15.35 -24.19
C ALA A 270 -2.70 15.93 -23.19
N ALA A 271 -2.62 15.58 -21.90
CA ALA A 271 -3.55 16.05 -20.86
C ALA A 271 -2.98 17.23 -20.07
N ALA A 272 -3.83 18.20 -19.75
CA ALA A 272 -3.49 19.29 -18.85
C ALA A 272 -3.45 18.81 -17.38
N VAL A 273 -2.83 19.61 -16.51
CA VAL A 273 -2.63 19.27 -15.09
C VAL A 273 -3.94 19.07 -14.32
N ASP A 274 -5.03 19.67 -14.78
CA ASP A 274 -6.38 19.62 -14.24
C ASP A 274 -7.31 18.66 -15.00
N GLU A 275 -6.78 17.93 -15.99
CA GLU A 275 -7.53 16.94 -16.76
C GLU A 275 -7.27 15.51 -16.25
N LEU A 276 -8.34 14.73 -16.13
CA LEU A 276 -8.30 13.30 -15.89
C LEU A 276 -8.67 12.55 -17.18
N PRO A 277 -7.71 11.88 -17.84
CA PRO A 277 -8.02 10.95 -18.92
C PRO A 277 -8.92 9.83 -18.42
N GLN A 278 -10.05 9.64 -19.10
CA GLN A 278 -10.95 8.51 -18.86
C GLN A 278 -11.20 7.77 -20.15
N LEU A 279 -11.33 6.45 -20.04
CA LEU A 279 -11.66 5.60 -21.17
C LEU A 279 -13.06 5.95 -21.67
N GLY A 280 -13.15 6.30 -22.95
CA GLY A 280 -14.40 6.42 -23.67
C GLY A 280 -14.83 5.07 -24.23
N THR A 281 -14.90 4.99 -25.56
CA THR A 281 -15.21 3.76 -26.28
C THR A 281 -13.97 2.86 -26.33
N LEU A 282 -14.14 1.59 -25.94
CA LEU A 282 -13.12 0.56 -26.11
C LEU A 282 -13.57 -0.45 -27.17
N THR A 283 -12.79 -0.57 -28.24
CA THR A 283 -12.98 -1.59 -29.27
C THR A 283 -11.76 -2.48 -29.36
N VAL A 284 -11.97 -3.79 -29.17
CA VAL A 284 -10.94 -4.83 -29.35
C VAL A 284 -11.42 -5.79 -30.43
N ALA A 285 -10.70 -5.80 -31.56
CA ALA A 285 -10.98 -6.65 -32.73
C ALA A 285 -9.80 -7.60 -33.02
N ALA A 286 -10.03 -8.61 -33.85
CA ALA A 286 -8.96 -9.48 -34.31
C ALA A 286 -8.04 -8.74 -35.28
N LEU A 287 -6.73 -8.93 -35.16
CA LEU A 287 -5.77 -8.48 -36.16
C LEU A 287 -5.79 -9.45 -37.33
N GLU A 288 -6.40 -9.05 -38.44
CA GLU A 288 -6.43 -9.87 -39.66
C GLU A 288 -5.08 -9.76 -40.39
N GLY A 289 -4.32 -10.86 -40.39
CA GLY A 289 -3.15 -11.04 -41.26
C GLY A 289 -1.80 -10.94 -40.57
N THR A 290 -1.32 -12.08 -40.06
CA THR A 290 0.10 -12.48 -40.13
C THR A 290 0.12 -14.00 -40.26
N ALA A 291 0.03 -14.47 -41.50
CA ALA A 291 0.53 -15.79 -41.90
C ALA A 291 2.00 -15.65 -42.32
#